data_AF-A0A950ZIU4-F1
#
_entry.id   AF-A0A950ZIU4-F1
#
_cell.length_a   1.000
_cell.length_b   1.000
_cell.length_c   1.000
_cell.angle_alpha   90.00
_cell.angle_beta   90.00
_cell.angle_gamma   90.00
#
_symmetry.space_group_name_H-M   'P 1'
#
loop_
_entity.id
_entity.type
_entity.pdbx_description
1 polymer ?
#
loop_
_entity_poly.entity_id
_entity_poly.type
_entity_poly.pdbx_seq_one_letter_code
_entity_poly.pdbx_strand_id
1 'polypeptide(L)'
;MSETTEVGVGTAPGRQSAEAEGSTLEEAISRALGELGITRDEAEVEVLSTGQRQIAGERLSAVGARVRVHRIDEHAARGRAMLEELLTRMEVPCRVTVRRGGEPPAGSDMPAPVILDISGDDLGLL
;
A
#
# COMPACT_ATOMS: atom_id res chain seq x y z
N MET A 1 32.99 1.22 -26.69
CA MET A 1 33.04 0.33 -25.52
C MET A 1 32.01 0.87 -24.53
N SER A 2 30.93 0.09 -24.34
CA SER A 2 29.90 0.13 -23.27
C SER A 2 29.19 1.48 -23.05
N GLU A 3 27.97 1.75 -23.50
CA GLU A 3 26.67 1.09 -23.24
C GLU A 3 26.50 0.59 -21.80
N THR A 4 25.75 1.35 -20.99
CA THR A 4 24.77 0.83 -20.03
C THR A 4 23.70 1.92 -19.82
N THR A 5 22.56 1.66 -20.45
CA THR A 5 21.22 2.21 -20.24
C THR A 5 20.76 2.01 -18.79
N GLU A 6 19.97 2.93 -18.23
CA GLU A 6 18.66 2.60 -17.64
C GLU A 6 17.87 3.85 -17.20
N VAL A 7 17.02 4.28 -18.13
CA VAL A 7 15.61 4.67 -17.98
C VAL A 7 15.17 5.29 -16.63
N GLY A 8 15.16 6.61 -16.55
CA GLY A 8 14.20 7.33 -15.71
C GLY A 8 12.86 7.45 -16.44
N VAL A 9 11.96 6.48 -16.25
CA VAL A 9 10.57 6.56 -16.72
C VAL A 9 9.90 7.75 -16.04
N GLY A 10 9.23 8.59 -16.84
CA GLY A 10 8.59 9.81 -16.39
C GLY A 10 7.44 9.58 -15.42
N THR A 11 7.37 10.41 -14.40
CA THR A 11 6.23 10.47 -13.47
C THR A 11 5.26 11.53 -13.95
N ALA A 12 4.11 11.09 -14.47
CA ALA A 12 2.93 11.93 -14.62
C ALA A 12 2.52 12.52 -13.25
N PRO A 13 2.06 13.77 -13.17
CA PRO A 13 1.69 14.40 -11.91
C PRO A 13 0.48 13.65 -11.30
N GLY A 14 0.65 13.07 -10.10
CA GLY A 14 -0.47 12.58 -9.29
C GLY A 14 -0.30 11.23 -8.57
N ARG A 15 0.81 10.49 -8.76
CA ARG A 15 1.02 9.19 -8.09
C ARG A 15 2.38 9.15 -7.41
N GLN A 16 2.41 9.53 -6.13
CA GLN A 16 3.61 9.34 -5.30
C GLN A 16 3.56 7.93 -4.72
N SER A 17 4.51 7.10 -5.16
CA SER A 17 4.78 5.78 -4.59
C SER A 17 6.27 5.69 -4.29
N ALA A 18 6.60 5.06 -3.17
CA ALA A 18 7.98 4.77 -2.79
C ALA A 18 8.16 3.27 -2.67
N GLU A 19 9.27 2.77 -3.21
CA GLU A 19 9.70 1.39 -3.02
C GLU A 19 10.91 1.40 -2.12
N ALA A 20 10.86 0.61 -1.06
CA ALA A 20 12.00 0.46 -0.18
C ALA A 20 12.29 -1.00 0.12
N GLU A 21 13.58 -1.25 0.37
CA GLU A 21 14.09 -2.51 0.85
C GLU A 21 14.64 -2.37 2.26
N GLY A 22 14.54 -3.45 3.03
CA GLY A 22 15.01 -3.53 4.40
C GLY A 22 15.43 -4.94 4.76
N SER A 23 16.17 -5.09 5.85
CA SER A 23 16.56 -6.40 6.38
C SER A 23 15.35 -7.16 6.92
N THR A 24 14.27 -6.44 7.22
CA THR A 24 12.97 -6.96 7.68
C THR A 24 11.83 -6.19 7.01
N LEU A 25 10.63 -6.77 7.03
CA LEU A 25 9.42 -6.15 6.49
C LEU A 25 9.15 -4.77 7.13
N GLU A 26 9.21 -4.68 8.46
CA GLU A 26 8.98 -3.43 9.20
C GLU A 26 10.00 -2.35 8.85
N GLU A 27 11.27 -2.72 8.66
CA GLU A 27 12.31 -1.79 8.24
C GLU A 27 12.05 -1.25 6.83
N ALA A 28 11.66 -2.12 5.91
CA ALA A 28 11.30 -1.73 4.55
C ALA A 28 10.09 -0.78 4.54
N ILE A 29 9.05 -1.08 5.34
CA ILE A 29 7.86 -0.23 5.47
C ILE A 29 8.23 1.15 6.03
N SER A 30 8.97 1.18 7.13
CA SER A 30 9.38 2.44 7.78
C SER A 30 10.18 3.34 6.84
N ARG A 31 11.09 2.78 6.04
CA ARG A 31 11.85 3.51 5.02
C ARG A 31 10.95 4.10 3.94
N ALA A 32 10.07 3.29 3.35
CA ALA A 32 9.16 3.75 2.30
C ALA A 32 8.18 4.83 2.80
N LEU A 33 7.67 4.71 4.03
CA LEU A 33 6.83 5.72 4.66
C LEU A 33 7.59 7.04 4.88
N GLY A 34 8.84 6.95 5.35
CA GLY A 34 9.72 8.09 5.55
C GLY A 34 10.03 8.85 4.26
N GLU A 35 10.26 8.13 3.16
CA GLU A 35 10.49 8.72 1.83
C GLU A 35 9.26 9.49 1.31
N LEU A 36 8.06 8.97 1.58
CA LEU A 36 6.80 9.63 1.22
C LEU A 36 6.36 10.70 2.23
N GLY A 37 6.97 10.76 3.42
CA GLY A 37 6.56 11.66 4.48
C GLY A 37 5.12 11.46 4.95
N ILE A 38 4.61 10.22 4.87
CA ILE A 38 3.24 9.87 5.28
C ILE A 38 3.23 8.90 6.44
N THR A 39 2.09 8.85 7.14
CA THR A 39 1.85 7.85 8.17
C THR A 39 1.35 6.54 7.57
N ARG A 40 1.40 5.45 8.36
CA ARG A 40 0.91 4.14 7.95
C ARG A 40 -0.59 4.15 7.60
N ASP A 41 -1.36 5.03 8.24
CA ASP A 41 -2.81 5.14 8.02
C ASP A 41 -3.17 5.80 6.67
N GLU A 42 -2.22 6.55 6.09
CA GLU A 42 -2.33 7.23 4.80
C GLU A 42 -1.65 6.44 3.68
N ALA A 43 -1.23 5.21 3.97
CA ALA A 43 -0.37 4.41 3.12
C ALA A 43 -1.03 3.06 2.78
N GLU A 44 -1.08 2.74 1.49
CA GLU A 44 -1.37 1.40 1.01
C GLU A 44 -0.03 0.68 0.77
N VAL A 45 0.19 -0.43 1.48
CA VAL A 45 1.47 -1.16 1.47
C VAL A 45 1.31 -2.47 0.69
N GLU A 46 2.04 -2.58 -0.41
CA GLU A 46 2.19 -3.80 -1.20
C GLU A 46 3.51 -4.48 -0.83
N VAL A 47 3.43 -5.73 -0.35
CA VAL A 47 4.62 -6.52 -0.01
C VAL A 47 5.10 -7.28 -1.24
N LEU A 48 6.22 -6.84 -1.82
CA LEU A 48 6.84 -7.47 -2.98
C LEU A 48 7.65 -8.72 -2.58
N SER A 49 8.31 -8.66 -1.41
CA SER A 49 9.07 -9.76 -0.82
C SER A 49 9.13 -9.61 0.69
N THR A 50 8.89 -10.68 1.44
CA THR A 50 9.00 -10.65 2.91
C THR A 50 10.44 -10.80 3.42
N GLY A 51 11.38 -11.11 2.52
CA GLY A 51 12.74 -11.55 2.87
C GLY A 51 12.72 -12.94 3.52
N GLN A 52 13.46 -13.89 2.95
CA GLN A 52 13.56 -15.25 3.51
C GLN A 52 14.96 -15.47 4.08
N ARG A 53 15.03 -15.85 5.36
CA ARG A 53 16.27 -16.33 5.98
C ARG A 53 16.45 -17.79 5.57
N GLN A 54 17.12 -18.05 4.46
CA GLN A 54 17.44 -19.42 4.05
C GLN A 54 18.48 -20.01 5.02
N ILE A 55 18.09 -21.06 5.73
CA ILE A 55 19.00 -21.91 6.51
C ILE A 55 19.04 -23.30 5.88
N ALA A 56 19.98 -23.52 4.95
CA ALA A 56 20.41 -24.85 4.55
C ALA A 56 21.81 -24.78 3.90
N GLY A 57 22.82 -25.33 4.58
CA GLY A 57 24.08 -25.76 3.96
C GLY A 57 25.16 -24.71 3.74
N GLU A 58 24.96 -23.72 2.85
CA GLU A 58 26.06 -22.89 2.35
C GLU A 58 25.58 -21.50 1.92
N ARG A 59 26.38 -20.47 2.28
CA ARG A 59 26.28 -19.04 1.94
C ARG A 59 25.07 -18.28 2.53
N LEU A 60 25.35 -17.44 3.54
CA LEU A 60 24.45 -16.39 4.03
C LEU A 60 24.19 -15.38 2.91
N SER A 61 23.09 -15.56 2.16
CA SER A 61 22.49 -14.50 1.36
C SER A 61 21.17 -14.12 2.01
N ALA A 62 21.17 -13.02 2.78
CA ALA A 62 19.94 -12.43 3.27
C ALA A 62 19.25 -11.72 2.09
N VAL A 63 18.20 -12.33 1.54
CA VAL A 63 17.30 -11.59 0.64
C VAL A 63 16.48 -10.66 1.52
N GLY A 64 16.69 -9.35 1.39
CA GLY A 64 15.95 -8.34 2.12
C GLY A 64 14.45 -8.36 1.80
N ALA A 65 13.65 -7.84 2.72
CA ALA A 65 12.24 -7.55 2.46
C ALA A 65 12.14 -6.34 1.53
N ARG A 66 11.18 -6.38 0.61
CA ARG A 66 10.90 -5.30 -0.34
C ARG A 66 9.42 -4.97 -0.30
N VAL A 67 9.10 -3.68 -0.21
CA VAL A 67 7.73 -3.18 -0.20
C VAL A 67 7.59 -2.01 -1.15
N ARG A 68 6.39 -1.86 -1.71
CA ARG A 68 5.96 -0.67 -2.42
C ARG A 68 4.85 -0.01 -1.62
N VAL A 69 4.96 1.28 -1.40
CA VAL A 69 3.98 2.07 -0.66
C VAL A 69 3.38 3.10 -1.58
N HIS A 70 2.05 3.21 -1.55
CA HIS A 70 1.29 4.22 -2.27
C HIS A 70 0.62 5.15 -1.28
N ARG A 71 0.63 6.46 -1.57
CA ARG A 71 -0.21 7.40 -0.81
C ARG A 71 -1.68 7.14 -1.14
N ILE A 72 -2.48 6.97 -0.10
CA ILE A 72 -3.94 6.92 -0.19
C ILE A 72 -4.43 8.32 -0.62
N ASP A 73 -5.37 8.33 -1.56
CA ASP A 73 -5.99 9.58 -2.02
C ASP A 73 -6.69 10.33 -0.87
N GLU A 74 -6.59 11.65 -0.81
CA GLU A 74 -7.16 12.45 0.28
C GLU A 74 -8.68 12.25 0.41
N HIS A 75 -9.39 12.08 -0.72
CA HIS A 75 -10.82 11.81 -0.70
C HIS A 75 -11.12 10.39 -0.17
N ALA A 76 -10.27 9.41 -0.48
CA ALA A 76 -10.37 8.07 0.08
C ALA A 76 -10.16 8.06 1.59
N ALA A 77 -9.16 8.78 2.09
CA ALA A 77 -8.89 8.93 3.52
C ALA A 77 -10.08 9.59 4.24
N ARG A 78 -10.63 10.67 3.66
CA ARG A 78 -11.80 11.36 4.21
C ARG A 78 -13.06 10.50 4.19
N GLY A 79 -13.28 9.75 3.11
CA GLY A 79 -14.39 8.81 2.98
C GLY A 79 -14.33 7.69 4.02
N ARG A 80 -13.14 7.11 4.24
CA ARG A 80 -12.88 6.13 5.30
C ARG A 80 -13.22 6.71 6.67
N ALA A 81 -12.67 7.87 7.02
CA ALA A 81 -12.88 8.49 8.33
C ALA A 81 -14.37 8.80 8.59
N MET A 82 -15.08 9.32 7.58
CA MET A 82 -16.51 9.57 7.67
C MET A 82 -17.30 8.28 7.89
N LEU A 83 -16.97 7.21 7.16
CA LEU A 83 -17.65 5.92 7.29
C LEU A 83 -17.39 5.28 8.66
N GLU A 84 -16.14 5.33 9.14
CA GLU A 84 -15.78 4.87 10.48
C GLU A 84 -16.55 5.63 11.57
N GLU A 85 -16.69 6.95 11.44
CA GLU A 85 -17.47 7.76 12.38
C GLU A 85 -18.96 7.38 12.36
N LEU A 86 -19.54 7.18 11.18
CA LEU A 86 -20.95 6.77 11.04
C LEU A 86 -21.20 5.40 11.66
N LEU A 87 -20.36 4.41 11.37
CA LEU A 87 -20.48 3.06 11.93
C LEU A 87 -20.32 3.07 13.45
N THR A 88 -19.40 3.89 13.97
CA THR A 88 -19.21 4.09 15.41
C THR A 88 -20.47 4.66 16.07
N ARG A 89 -21.09 5.69 15.46
CA ARG A 89 -22.34 6.28 15.98
C ARG A 89 -23.54 5.34 15.90
N MET A 90 -23.51 4.39 14.99
CA MET A 90 -24.49 3.32 14.88
C MET A 90 -24.20 2.14 15.83
N GLU A 91 -23.15 2.24 16.66
CA GLU A 91 -22.71 1.18 17.58
C GLU A 91 -22.38 -0.14 16.87
N VAL A 92 -21.93 -0.08 15.61
CA VAL A 92 -21.55 -1.25 14.82
C VAL A 92 -20.02 -1.45 14.90
N PRO A 93 -19.51 -2.46 15.62
CA PRO A 93 -18.09 -2.72 15.72
C PRO A 93 -17.56 -3.30 14.41
N CYS A 94 -17.01 -2.43 13.57
CA CYS A 94 -16.52 -2.77 12.24
C CYS A 94 -15.17 -2.13 11.96
N ARG A 95 -14.38 -2.79 11.11
CA ARG A 95 -13.13 -2.30 10.56
C ARG A 95 -13.36 -1.89 9.12
N VAL A 96 -13.02 -0.64 8.80
CA VAL A 96 -12.99 -0.13 7.43
C VAL A 96 -11.56 -0.21 6.89
N THR A 97 -11.38 -0.78 5.71
CA THR A 97 -10.10 -0.79 4.99
C THR A 97 -10.27 -0.17 3.61
N VAL A 98 -9.23 0.51 3.12
CA VAL A 98 -9.21 1.16 1.81
C VAL A 98 -8.31 0.33 0.90
N ARG A 99 -8.80 -0.01 -0.29
CA ARG A 99 -7.98 -0.58 -1.36
C ARG A 99 -8.33 0.07 -2.68
N ARG A 100 -7.41 0.05 -3.64
CA ARG A 100 -7.79 0.32 -5.03
C ARG A 100 -8.42 -0.91 -5.67
N GLY A 101 -9.45 -0.68 -6.47
CA GLY A 101 -9.94 -1.64 -7.45
C GLY A 101 -8.85 -1.97 -8.47
N GLY A 102 -9.10 -2.99 -9.28
CA GLY A 102 -8.16 -3.45 -10.30
C GLY A 102 -7.91 -2.42 -11.41
N GLU A 103 -7.57 -2.92 -12.60
CA GLU A 103 -7.28 -2.08 -13.77
C GLU A 103 -8.36 -0.98 -13.94
N PRO A 104 -7.96 0.28 -14.20
CA PRO A 104 -8.91 1.30 -14.61
C PRO A 104 -9.75 0.78 -15.80
N PRO A 105 -11.03 1.20 -15.91
CA PRO A 105 -11.88 0.77 -17.01
C PRO A 105 -11.17 0.99 -18.36
N ALA A 106 -11.13 -0.04 -19.19
CA ALA A 106 -10.41 0.00 -20.46
C ALA A 106 -10.87 1.20 -21.30
N GLY A 107 -9.93 2.07 -21.67
CA GLY A 107 -10.22 3.29 -22.43
C GLY A 107 -10.67 4.50 -21.60
N SER A 108 -10.55 4.45 -20.27
CA SER A 108 -10.77 5.61 -19.40
C SER A 108 -9.46 6.18 -18.87
N ASP A 109 -9.33 7.51 -18.90
CA ASP A 109 -8.26 8.24 -18.20
C ASP A 109 -8.54 8.37 -16.69
N MET A 110 -9.66 7.79 -16.22
CA MET A 110 -10.02 7.81 -14.81
C MET A 110 -9.14 6.82 -14.02
N PRO A 111 -8.73 7.20 -12.80
CA PRO A 111 -8.02 6.27 -11.93
C PRO A 111 -8.91 5.07 -11.57
N ALA A 112 -8.26 3.96 -11.22
CA ALA A 112 -8.95 2.81 -10.64
C ALA A 112 -9.84 3.24 -9.47
N PRO A 113 -11.05 2.69 -9.34
CA PRO A 113 -11.98 3.08 -8.29
C PRO A 113 -11.39 2.76 -6.93
N VAL A 114 -11.68 3.60 -5.94
CA VAL A 114 -11.36 3.31 -4.55
C VAL A 114 -12.48 2.45 -3.97
N ILE A 115 -12.11 1.36 -3.31
CA ILE A 115 -13.03 0.44 -2.64
C ILE A 115 -12.83 0.58 -1.13
N LEU A 116 -13.91 0.90 -0.42
CA LEU A 116 -13.99 0.88 1.04
C LEU A 116 -14.58 -0.47 1.45
N ASP A 117 -13.75 -1.34 2.02
CA ASP A 117 -14.16 -2.65 2.52
C ASP A 117 -14.51 -2.55 4.00
N ILE A 118 -15.61 -3.16 4.42
CA ILE A 118 -16.09 -3.16 5.80
C ILE A 118 -16.08 -4.62 6.26
N SER A 119 -15.37 -4.89 7.35
CA SER A 119 -15.27 -6.23 7.96
C SER A 119 -15.62 -6.15 9.44
N GLY A 120 -16.44 -7.08 9.93
CA GLY A 120 -16.93 -7.07 11.30
C GLY A 120 -17.87 -8.23 11.58
N ASP A 121 -17.95 -8.63 12.84
CA ASP A 121 -18.75 -9.79 13.27
C ASP A 121 -20.27 -9.52 13.19
N ASP A 122 -20.68 -8.26 13.35
CA ASP A 122 -22.08 -7.83 13.35
C ASP A 122 -22.63 -7.43 11.97
N LEU A 123 -21.86 -7.63 10.90
CA LEU A 123 -22.27 -7.28 9.53
C LEU A 123 -23.40 -8.16 8.97
N GLY A 124 -23.69 -9.29 9.60
CA GLY A 124 -24.84 -10.15 9.23
C GLY A 124 -26.21 -9.56 9.61
N LEU A 125 -26.24 -8.39 10.24
CA LEU A 125 -27.45 -7.63 10.59
C LEU A 125 -27.76 -6.50 9.60
N LEU A 126 -26.88 -6.23 8.64
CA LEU A 126 -27.04 -5.25 7.55
C LEU A 126 -27.50 -5.93 6.25
#